data_AF-A0AAJ0DN24-F1
#
_entry.id   AF-A0AAJ0DN24-F1
#
_cell.length_a   1.000
_cell.length_b   1.000
_cell.length_c   1.000
_cell.angle_alpha   90.00
_cell.angle_beta   90.00
_cell.angle_gamma   90.00
#
_symmetry.space_group_name_H-M   'P 1'
#
loop_
_entity.id
_entity.type
_entity.pdbx_description
1 polymer ?
#
loop_
_entity_poly.entity_id
_entity_poly.type
_entity_poly.pdbx_seq_one_letter_code
_entity_poly.pdbx_strand_id
1 'polypeptide(L)'
;MESITQPKGFLRVYGVNVVDGDGRKVILKGVCFEKRIFDGSTTNQCPTRRLLGALLDVLGQEKYDYFFEKFLDYFFTRSDAKFFRSLGLNGIRIPINHRHFIDDLNPGVIKPDGFRFVDRIVEACSAEGIYSILDMHTFPGGQNQGWHSDSGIHRA
;
A
#
# COMPACT_ATOMS: atom_id res chain seq x y z
N MET A 1 31.64 7.82 -7.29
CA MET A 1 30.42 7.09 -6.92
C MET A 1 30.19 7.34 -5.44
N GLU A 2 29.12 8.07 -5.06
CA GLU A 2 28.76 8.18 -3.64
C GLU A 2 28.45 6.78 -3.09
N SER A 3 29.10 6.43 -1.99
CA SER A 3 28.79 5.22 -1.22
C SER A 3 27.34 5.31 -0.75
N ILE A 4 26.48 4.45 -1.30
CA ILE A 4 25.06 4.49 -0.96
C ILE A 4 24.88 3.85 0.41
N THR A 5 24.70 4.69 1.41
CA THR A 5 24.53 4.26 2.81
C THR A 5 23.18 3.57 2.94
N GLN A 6 23.18 2.36 3.51
CA GLN A 6 21.95 1.63 3.80
C GLN A 6 21.12 2.40 4.84
N PRO A 7 19.79 2.48 4.68
CA PRO A 7 18.88 3.00 5.70
C PRO A 7 19.17 2.38 7.07
N LYS A 8 19.26 3.20 8.11
CA LYS A 8 19.33 2.71 9.48
C LYS A 8 18.14 3.20 10.27
N GLY A 9 17.33 2.24 10.74
CA GLY A 9 16.19 2.50 11.60
C GLY A 9 15.09 3.32 10.94
N PHE A 10 14.20 3.85 11.78
CA PHE A 10 13.07 4.68 11.35
C PHE A 10 13.50 6.13 11.11
N LEU A 11 12.89 6.74 10.10
CA LEU A 11 13.00 8.17 9.83
C LEU A 11 12.35 8.98 10.95
N ARG A 12 12.94 10.14 11.25
CA ARG A 12 12.46 11.06 12.28
C ARG A 12 12.52 12.49 11.78
N VAL A 13 11.73 13.37 12.38
CA VAL A 13 11.82 14.81 12.12
C VAL A 13 12.77 15.43 13.16
N TYR A 14 13.76 16.19 12.70
CA TYR A 14 14.66 16.99 13.52
C TYR A 14 14.70 18.42 12.98
N GLY A 15 14.06 19.35 13.70
CA GLY A 15 13.81 20.71 13.21
C GLY A 15 13.00 20.68 11.91
N VAL A 16 13.59 21.18 10.83
CA VAL A 16 12.98 21.20 9.49
C VAL A 16 13.42 20.03 8.59
N ASN A 17 14.25 19.11 9.10
CA ASN A 17 14.82 18.02 8.32
C ASN A 17 14.21 16.67 8.70
N VAL A 18 14.14 15.77 7.73
CA VAL A 18 13.97 14.33 7.97
C VAL A 18 15.37 13.72 8.13
N VAL A 19 15.57 12.92 9.16
CA VAL A 19 16.84 12.25 9.47
C VAL A 19 16.67 10.74 9.66
N ASP A 20 17.74 9.98 9.40
CA ASP A 20 17.81 8.55 9.69
C ASP A 20 18.13 8.27 11.18
N GLY A 21 18.28 7.00 11.54
CA GLY A 21 18.62 6.57 12.90
C GLY A 21 20.00 7.00 13.39
N ASP A 22 20.91 7.40 12.49
CA ASP A 22 22.23 7.96 12.82
C ASP A 22 22.19 9.52 12.87
N GLY A 23 21.02 10.14 12.66
CA GLY A 23 20.85 11.60 12.62
C GLY A 23 21.28 12.25 11.30
N ARG A 24 21.57 11.46 10.26
CA ARG A 24 21.93 12.01 8.94
C ARG A 24 20.68 12.47 8.21
N LYS A 25 20.76 13.63 7.56
CA LYS A 25 19.66 14.16 6.74
C LYS A 25 19.34 13.22 5.58
N VAL A 26 18.06 12.94 5.39
CA VAL A 26 17.55 12.11 4.28
C VAL A 26 16.66 12.97 3.39
N ILE A 27 16.92 12.94 2.09
CA ILE A 27 15.99 13.45 1.07
C ILE A 27 15.30 12.24 0.43
N LEU A 28 13.98 12.18 0.60
CA LEU A 28 13.17 11.11 0.01
C LEU A 28 12.95 11.38 -1.48
N LYS A 29 13.38 10.44 -2.31
CA LYS A 29 13.13 10.36 -3.74
C LYS A 29 12.36 9.07 -3.96
N GLY A 30 11.05 9.19 -4.08
CA GLY A 30 10.19 8.03 -4.02
C GLY A 30 9.02 8.07 -4.97
N VAL A 31 8.34 6.94 -5.02
CA VAL A 31 7.10 6.75 -5.77
C VAL A 31 5.99 6.32 -4.83
N CYS A 32 4.75 6.51 -5.27
CA CYS A 32 3.58 6.04 -4.56
C CYS A 32 2.90 4.99 -5.42
N PHE A 33 2.49 3.87 -4.81
CA PHE A 33 1.55 2.98 -5.48
C PHE A 33 0.17 3.62 -5.50
N GLU A 34 -0.63 3.26 -6.50
CA GLU A 34 -2.01 3.72 -6.57
C GLU A 34 -2.88 2.76 -5.73
N LYS A 35 -3.85 3.29 -4.96
CA LYS A 35 -4.66 2.47 -4.03
C LYS A 35 -5.40 1.35 -4.74
N ARG A 36 -5.86 1.57 -5.99
CA ARG A 36 -6.71 0.65 -6.77
C ARG A 36 -6.09 -0.73 -6.92
N ILE A 37 -4.78 -0.80 -6.77
CA ILE A 37 -4.01 -2.02 -6.82
C ILE A 37 -4.18 -2.84 -5.53
N PHE A 38 -4.28 -2.18 -4.37
CA PHE A 38 -4.50 -2.89 -3.12
C PHE A 38 -5.97 -3.16 -2.85
N ASP A 39 -6.92 -2.50 -3.53
CA ASP A 39 -8.26 -2.46 -2.97
C ASP A 39 -9.00 -3.80 -3.01
N GLY A 40 -8.98 -4.58 -4.09
CA GLY A 40 -9.80 -5.81 -4.22
C GLY A 40 -11.26 -5.67 -3.79
N SER A 41 -11.73 -4.44 -3.51
CA SER A 41 -12.84 -4.15 -2.62
C SER A 41 -13.80 -3.19 -3.29
N THR A 42 -15.06 -3.58 -3.15
CA THR A 42 -16.21 -3.30 -4.00
C THR A 42 -16.90 -1.99 -3.63
N THR A 43 -16.16 -0.95 -3.26
CA THR A 43 -16.83 0.20 -2.66
C THR A 43 -17.56 1.06 -3.67
N ASN A 44 -18.67 1.61 -3.17
CA ASN A 44 -19.90 1.86 -3.91
C ASN A 44 -19.79 2.88 -5.05
N GLN A 45 -18.65 3.54 -5.22
CA GLN A 45 -18.56 4.71 -6.06
C GLN A 45 -17.27 4.81 -6.88
N CYS A 46 -16.54 3.71 -7.00
CA CYS A 46 -15.46 3.58 -7.98
C CYS A 46 -16.09 3.18 -9.33
N PRO A 47 -15.70 3.78 -10.48
CA PRO A 47 -16.03 3.23 -11.80
C PRO A 47 -15.65 1.75 -11.92
N THR A 48 -14.65 1.34 -11.13
CA THR A 48 -14.17 -0.03 -10.97
C THR A 48 -15.19 -0.97 -10.31
N ARG A 49 -16.20 -0.51 -9.57
CA ARG A 49 -17.21 -1.41 -8.97
C ARG A 49 -17.98 -2.21 -10.01
N ARG A 50 -18.39 -1.55 -11.11
CA ARG A 50 -19.06 -2.25 -12.21
C ARG A 50 -18.14 -3.28 -12.84
N LEU A 51 -16.85 -2.96 -12.95
CA LEU A 51 -15.84 -3.87 -13.44
C LEU A 51 -15.60 -5.06 -12.48
N LEU A 52 -15.49 -4.82 -11.17
CA LEU A 52 -15.31 -5.84 -10.16
C LEU A 52 -16.54 -6.75 -10.05
N GLY A 53 -17.74 -6.18 -10.09
CA GLY A 53 -18.99 -6.93 -10.14
C GLY A 53 -19.06 -7.81 -11.39
N ALA A 54 -18.78 -7.25 -12.57
CA ALA A 54 -18.74 -8.03 -13.80
C ALA A 54 -17.64 -9.11 -13.78
N LEU A 55 -16.49 -8.82 -13.17
CA LEU A 55 -15.41 -9.79 -13.00
C LEU A 55 -15.84 -10.93 -12.09
N LEU A 56 -16.53 -10.63 -10.99
CA LEU A 56 -17.11 -11.63 -10.09
C LEU A 56 -18.19 -12.46 -10.79
N ASP A 57 -19.08 -11.83 -11.55
CA ASP A 57 -20.15 -12.50 -12.28
C ASP A 57 -19.60 -13.48 -13.33
N VAL A 58 -18.49 -13.13 -13.99
CA VAL A 58 -17.85 -13.96 -15.03
C VAL A 58 -16.97 -15.05 -14.44
N LEU A 59 -16.18 -14.75 -13.40
CA LEU A 59 -15.23 -15.69 -12.81
C LEU A 59 -15.86 -16.63 -11.79
N GLY A 60 -16.91 -16.19 -11.11
CA GLY A 60 -17.39 -16.79 -9.87
C GLY A 60 -16.47 -16.49 -8.69
N GLN A 61 -16.98 -16.71 -7.47
CA GLN A 61 -16.32 -16.32 -6.21
C GLN A 61 -14.90 -16.90 -6.07
N GLU A 62 -14.74 -18.21 -6.28
CA GLU A 62 -13.47 -18.91 -6.08
C GLU A 62 -12.34 -18.33 -6.95
N LYS A 63 -12.60 -18.14 -8.25
CA LYS A 63 -11.60 -17.60 -9.18
C LYS A 63 -11.38 -16.11 -8.99
N TYR A 64 -12.41 -15.37 -8.58
CA TYR A 64 -12.30 -13.96 -8.23
C TYR A 64 -11.34 -13.77 -7.03
N ASP A 65 -11.52 -14.54 -5.96
CA ASP A 65 -10.66 -14.47 -4.77
C ASP A 65 -9.23 -14.88 -5.11
N TYR A 66 -9.05 -15.98 -5.86
CA TYR A 66 -7.74 -16.41 -6.33
C TYR A 66 -7.04 -15.35 -7.19
N PHE A 67 -7.79 -14.67 -8.08
CA PHE A 67 -7.25 -13.60 -8.89
C PHE A 67 -6.69 -12.47 -8.04
N PHE A 68 -7.44 -11.98 -7.04
CA PHE A 68 -6.98 -10.87 -6.20
C PHE A 68 -5.85 -11.28 -5.26
N GLU A 69 -5.87 -12.51 -4.74
CA GLU A 69 -4.76 -13.05 -3.95
C GLU A 69 -3.46 -13.04 -4.77
N LYS A 70 -3.50 -13.55 -6.01
CA LYS A 70 -2.32 -13.57 -6.89
C LYS A 70 -1.96 -12.20 -7.42
N PHE A 71 -2.94 -11.34 -7.70
CA PHE A 71 -2.68 -9.97 -8.10
C PHE A 71 -1.83 -9.27 -7.03
N LEU A 72 -2.22 -9.36 -5.76
CA LEU A 72 -1.43 -8.84 -4.66
C LEU A 72 -0.05 -9.52 -4.61
N ASP A 73 0.02 -10.85 -4.73
CA ASP A 73 1.29 -11.57 -4.66
C ASP A 73 2.31 -11.13 -5.72
N TYR A 74 1.87 -10.80 -6.94
CA TYR A 74 2.75 -10.45 -8.06
C TYR A 74 2.85 -8.96 -8.34
N PHE A 75 2.00 -8.13 -7.73
CA PHE A 75 1.98 -6.71 -8.01
C PHE A 75 3.31 -6.02 -7.67
N PHE A 76 3.89 -6.38 -6.53
CA PHE A 76 5.19 -5.88 -6.12
C PHE A 76 6.05 -7.00 -5.58
N THR A 77 7.24 -7.12 -6.14
CA THR A 77 8.17 -8.19 -5.87
C THR A 77 9.57 -7.62 -5.61
N ARG A 78 10.52 -8.50 -5.27
CA ARG A 78 11.92 -8.12 -5.08
C ARG A 78 12.55 -7.53 -6.35
N SER A 79 12.11 -7.93 -7.54
CA SER A 79 12.63 -7.34 -8.79
C SER A 79 12.21 -5.88 -8.95
N ASP A 80 11.01 -5.51 -8.50
CA ASP A 80 10.53 -4.13 -8.55
C ASP A 80 11.32 -3.24 -7.58
N ALA A 81 11.60 -3.73 -6.37
CA ALA A 81 12.46 -3.04 -5.42
C ALA A 81 13.88 -2.80 -5.99
N LYS A 82 14.47 -3.83 -6.61
CA LYS A 82 15.79 -3.72 -7.28
C LYS A 82 15.76 -2.70 -8.41
N PHE A 83 14.70 -2.71 -9.21
CA PHE A 83 14.52 -1.76 -10.29
C PHE A 83 14.40 -0.32 -9.76
N PHE A 84 13.61 -0.09 -8.71
CA PHE A 84 13.49 1.25 -8.13
C PHE A 84 14.81 1.73 -7.53
N ARG A 85 15.56 0.81 -6.92
CA ARG A 85 16.91 1.11 -6.44
C ARG A 85 17.85 1.49 -7.57
N SER A 86 17.79 0.80 -8.73
CA SER A 86 18.63 1.13 -9.88
C SER A 86 18.31 2.52 -10.48
N LEU A 87 17.08 2.99 -10.31
CA LEU A 87 16.65 4.36 -10.64
C LEU A 87 17.09 5.42 -9.61
N GLY A 88 17.76 5.02 -8.52
CA GLY A 88 18.21 5.94 -7.47
C GLY A 88 17.09 6.40 -6.53
N LEU A 89 15.96 5.68 -6.50
CA LEU A 89 14.88 5.88 -5.53
C LEU A 89 15.27 5.30 -4.17
N ASN A 90 14.75 5.92 -3.11
CA ASN A 90 15.01 5.50 -1.72
C ASN A 90 13.75 5.49 -0.85
N GLY A 91 12.56 5.73 -1.42
CA GLY A 91 11.30 5.70 -0.68
C GLY A 91 10.15 5.17 -1.53
N ILE A 92 9.26 4.40 -0.90
CA ILE A 92 8.01 3.94 -1.50
C ILE A 92 6.88 4.23 -0.51
N ARG A 93 5.81 4.88 -0.98
CA ARG A 93 4.56 5.03 -0.25
C ARG A 93 3.59 3.93 -0.63
N ILE A 94 3.10 3.23 0.39
CA ILE A 94 2.23 2.06 0.27
C ILE A 94 0.87 2.45 0.85
N PRO A 95 -0.10 2.87 0.01
CA PRO A 95 -1.47 3.11 0.46
C PRO A 95 -2.17 1.78 0.74
N ILE A 96 -2.68 1.61 1.95
CA ILE A 96 -3.31 0.38 2.40
C ILE A 96 -4.78 0.64 2.69
N ASN A 97 -5.64 -0.29 2.25
CA ASN A 97 -7.05 -0.27 2.57
C ASN A 97 -7.30 -0.94 3.93
N HIS A 98 -8.02 -0.29 4.84
CA HIS A 98 -8.34 -0.85 6.17
C HIS A 98 -9.01 -2.22 6.09
N ARG A 99 -9.75 -2.53 5.01
CA ARG A 99 -10.47 -3.81 4.87
C ARG A 99 -9.59 -5.06 4.82
N HIS A 100 -8.30 -4.90 4.54
CA HIS A 100 -7.32 -5.97 4.67
C HIS A 100 -7.13 -6.41 6.12
N PHE A 101 -7.33 -5.49 7.06
CA PHE A 101 -7.10 -5.74 8.49
C PHE A 101 -8.37 -5.89 9.29
N ILE A 102 -9.47 -5.23 8.89
CA ILE A 102 -10.72 -5.22 9.64
C ILE A 102 -11.94 -5.42 8.74
N ASP A 103 -13.03 -5.88 9.32
CA ASP A 103 -14.36 -5.88 8.70
C ASP A 103 -15.18 -4.72 9.27
N ASP A 104 -15.88 -3.98 8.42
CA ASP A 104 -16.72 -2.85 8.84
C ASP A 104 -17.83 -3.29 9.82
N LEU A 105 -18.33 -4.52 9.67
CA LEU A 105 -19.35 -5.10 10.54
C LEU A 105 -18.77 -5.71 11.82
N ASN A 106 -17.47 -6.01 11.84
CA ASN A 106 -16.78 -6.63 12.97
C ASN A 106 -15.42 -5.95 13.24
N PRO A 107 -15.40 -4.65 13.60
CA PRO A 107 -14.16 -3.87 13.68
C PRO A 107 -13.19 -4.32 14.78
N GLY A 108 -13.68 -5.09 15.77
CA GLY A 108 -12.85 -5.69 16.81
C GLY A 108 -12.06 -6.93 16.36
N VAL A 109 -12.34 -7.46 15.18
CA VAL A 109 -11.66 -8.65 14.64
C VAL A 109 -10.59 -8.22 13.65
N ILE A 110 -9.34 -8.42 14.04
CA ILE A 110 -8.18 -8.17 13.18
C ILE A 110 -7.92 -9.40 12.31
N LYS A 111 -7.76 -9.19 11.00
CA LYS A 111 -7.41 -10.19 9.99
C LYS A 111 -5.88 -10.30 9.87
N PRO A 112 -5.25 -11.40 10.31
CA PRO A 112 -3.79 -11.54 10.26
C PRO A 112 -3.24 -11.55 8.83
N ASP A 113 -4.01 -12.07 7.87
CA ASP A 113 -3.58 -12.19 6.48
C ASP A 113 -3.33 -10.84 5.80
N GLY A 114 -3.96 -9.75 6.29
CA GLY A 114 -3.70 -8.40 5.79
C GLY A 114 -2.25 -7.94 5.98
N PHE A 115 -1.58 -8.44 7.03
CA PHE A 115 -0.19 -8.08 7.32
C PHE A 115 0.80 -8.81 6.41
N ARG A 116 0.49 -10.05 5.98
CA ARG A 116 1.33 -10.87 5.09
C ARG A 116 1.78 -10.08 3.85
N PHE A 117 0.86 -9.32 3.28
CA PHE A 117 1.13 -8.56 2.08
C PHE A 117 2.06 -7.35 2.35
N VAL A 118 1.78 -6.60 3.40
CA VAL A 118 2.60 -5.44 3.80
C VAL A 118 4.01 -5.88 4.17
N ASP A 119 4.14 -6.95 4.95
CA ASP A 119 5.44 -7.49 5.37
C ASP A 119 6.31 -7.84 4.16
N ARG A 120 5.73 -8.48 3.14
CA ARG A 120 6.46 -8.82 1.90
C ARG A 120 6.98 -7.61 1.15
N ILE A 121 6.20 -6.53 1.03
CA ILE A 121 6.69 -5.29 0.40
C ILE A 121 7.81 -4.70 1.26
N VAL A 122 7.60 -4.59 2.58
CA VAL A 122 8.57 -3.98 3.49
C VAL A 122 9.89 -4.74 3.46
N GLU A 123 9.85 -6.08 3.47
CA GLU A 123 11.04 -6.92 3.32
C GLU A 123 11.76 -6.71 1.98
N ALA A 124 11.01 -6.65 0.87
CA ALA A 124 11.58 -6.40 -0.45
C ALA A 124 12.25 -5.02 -0.53
N CYS A 125 11.62 -4.00 0.04
CA CYS A 125 12.17 -2.64 0.11
C CYS A 125 13.40 -2.58 1.02
N SER A 126 13.33 -3.20 2.20
CA SER A 126 14.42 -3.22 3.17
C SER A 126 15.67 -3.89 2.61
N ALA A 127 15.52 -4.96 1.81
CA ALA A 127 16.64 -5.64 1.16
C ALA A 127 17.41 -4.73 0.19
N GLU A 128 16.76 -3.72 -0.38
CA GLU A 128 17.33 -2.81 -1.37
C GLU A 128 17.63 -1.41 -0.80
N GLY A 129 17.48 -1.24 0.51
CA GLY A 129 17.72 0.04 1.19
C GLY A 129 16.73 1.13 0.80
N ILE A 130 15.46 0.75 0.64
CA ILE A 130 14.33 1.64 0.33
C ILE A 130 13.46 1.79 1.57
N TYR A 131 13.17 3.03 1.96
CA TYR A 131 12.23 3.33 3.04
C TYR A 131 10.79 3.04 2.61
N SER A 132 10.02 2.38 3.48
CA SER A 132 8.58 2.16 3.27
C SER A 132 7.78 3.15 4.10
N ILE A 133 6.87 3.90 3.46
CA ILE A 133 5.91 4.78 4.12
C ILE A 133 4.56 4.06 4.07
N LEU A 134 4.17 3.51 5.23
CA LEU A 134 2.87 2.86 5.39
C LEU A 134 1.81 3.93 5.56
N ASP A 135 0.82 3.92 4.67
CA ASP A 135 -0.23 4.92 4.60
C ASP A 135 -1.58 4.22 4.72
N MET A 136 -2.24 4.33 5.88
CA MET A 136 -3.62 3.86 6.02
C MET A 136 -4.54 4.77 5.20
N HIS A 137 -4.77 4.39 3.95
CA HIS A 137 -5.32 5.26 2.92
C HIS A 137 -6.85 5.33 2.96
N THR A 138 -7.49 4.40 3.66
CA THR A 138 -8.94 4.37 3.88
C THR A 138 -9.20 4.10 5.35
N PHE A 139 -10.33 4.60 5.85
CA PHE A 139 -10.79 4.32 7.21
C PHE A 139 -12.28 3.93 7.18
N PRO A 140 -12.80 3.12 8.12
CA PRO A 140 -14.22 2.83 8.20
C PRO A 140 -15.07 4.11 8.18
N GLY A 141 -16.07 4.16 7.30
CA GLY A 141 -16.91 5.34 7.07
C GLY A 141 -16.33 6.38 6.08
N GLY A 142 -15.05 6.26 5.72
CA GLY A 142 -14.35 7.17 4.83
C GLY A 142 -13.90 8.45 5.52
N GLN A 143 -12.61 8.79 5.40
CA GLN A 143 -12.04 9.97 6.05
C GLN A 143 -12.18 11.28 5.26
N ASN A 144 -12.60 11.22 3.99
CA ASN A 144 -12.90 12.39 3.17
C ASN A 144 -14.05 12.09 2.18
N GLN A 145 -14.36 12.99 1.24
CA GLN A 145 -15.45 12.81 0.25
C GLN A 145 -15.02 12.10 -1.04
N GLY A 146 -13.73 11.87 -1.20
CA GLY A 146 -13.15 11.25 -2.38
C GLY A 146 -13.32 9.75 -2.37
N TRP A 147 -13.60 9.16 -3.53
CA TRP A 147 -13.69 7.72 -3.73
C TRP A 147 -12.44 6.95 -3.26
N HIS A 148 -11.25 7.59 -3.31
CA HIS A 148 -9.99 7.00 -2.84
C HIS A 148 -9.96 6.81 -1.32
N SER A 149 -10.75 7.55 -0.54
CA SER A 149 -10.89 7.34 0.90
C SER A 149 -11.94 6.31 1.28
N ASP A 150 -12.59 5.70 0.27
CA ASP A 150 -13.69 4.77 0.47
C ASP A 150 -15.00 5.39 0.96
N SER A 151 -15.12 6.71 0.76
CA SER A 151 -16.28 7.47 1.17
C SER A 151 -17.55 7.03 0.44
N GLY A 152 -18.62 6.74 1.19
CA GLY A 152 -19.97 6.45 0.69
C GLY A 152 -20.82 7.70 0.39
N ILE A 153 -20.24 8.90 0.54
CA ILE A 153 -20.99 10.16 0.73
C ILE A 153 -21.23 11.02 -0.52
N HIS A 154 -20.63 10.74 -1.69
CA HIS A 154 -20.94 11.49 -2.92
C HIS A 154 -22.21 11.04 -3.66
N ARG A 155 -23.25 10.67 -2.89
CA ARG A 155 -24.63 10.50 -3.42
C ARG A 155 -25.38 11.84 -3.42
N ALA A 156 -24.89 12.80 -4.19
CA ALA A 156 -25.64 13.99 -4.57
C ALA A 156 -26.10 13.87 -6.02
#